data_AF-A0A1M3BJ92-F1
#
_entry.id   AF-A0A1M3BJ92-F1
#
_cell.length_a   1.000
_cell.length_b   1.000
_cell.length_c   1.000
_cell.angle_alpha   90.00
_cell.angle_beta   90.00
_cell.angle_gamma   90.00
#
_symmetry.space_group_name_H-M   'P 1'
#
loop_
_entity.id
_entity.type
_entity.pdbx_description
1 polymer ?
#
loop_
_entity_poly.entity_id
_entity_poly.type
_entity_poly.pdbx_seq_one_letter_code
_entity_poly.pdbx_strand_id
1 'polypeptide(L)'
;MNGQAQEGKMARGWRLTKVAWELIRREPTMVSIALIGSGFGLAGTAAIFYFSGYFNSPGHSGRAVAVAALIALYPMTFLSVFFNVALAGAAAASFDGRPIGVREALGISWKRVGQIAQWALLAAGVGFILEQLASRIPGFGRIASWLLGAAWSLATIFAVPLLALEGPGPLETAKASVNLIKGKWGEGITGLVGIGAWTIVATIPIAALFAAGLLVNHQNPNLGAALIAIAVGGFLLVTALSLATREVFAVALYRYANGSTATGGFAEADLAEPFSRRGKGD
;
A
#
# COMPACT_ATOMS: atom_id res chain seq x y z
N MET A 1 -11.64 23.28 -27.23
CA MET A 1 -11.64 21.84 -27.59
C MET A 1 -10.36 21.56 -28.38
N ASN A 2 -9.78 20.38 -28.16
CA ASN A 2 -8.63 19.75 -28.85
C ASN A 2 -7.24 19.95 -28.22
N GLY A 3 -6.67 18.85 -27.70
CA GLY A 3 -5.28 18.78 -27.24
C GLY A 3 -4.94 17.65 -26.26
N GLN A 4 -5.92 16.97 -25.66
CA GLN A 4 -5.65 15.77 -24.86
C GLN A 4 -5.46 14.59 -25.82
N ALA A 5 -4.24 14.46 -26.35
CA ALA A 5 -3.80 13.27 -27.07
C ALA A 5 -4.18 12.02 -26.25
N GLN A 6 -4.62 10.96 -26.93
CA GLN A 6 -4.93 9.67 -26.32
C GLN A 6 -3.70 9.14 -25.55
N GLU A 7 -3.58 9.51 -24.28
CA GLU A 7 -2.44 9.15 -23.45
C GLU A 7 -2.60 7.67 -23.06
N GLY A 8 -1.72 6.80 -23.57
CA GLY A 8 -1.73 5.38 -23.25
C GLY A 8 -1.57 5.12 -21.75
N LYS A 9 -2.09 4.00 -21.25
CA LYS A 9 -2.11 3.64 -19.81
C LYS A 9 -0.74 3.77 -19.13
N MET A 10 0.32 3.36 -19.82
CA MET A 10 1.69 3.45 -19.31
C MET A 10 2.21 4.89 -19.26
N ALA A 11 1.85 5.73 -20.25
CA ALA A 11 2.21 7.14 -20.27
C ALA A 11 1.48 7.92 -19.16
N ARG A 12 0.18 7.69 -18.98
CA ARG A 12 -0.61 8.28 -17.88
C ARG A 12 -0.08 7.84 -16.51
N GLY A 13 0.18 6.54 -16.33
CA GLY A 13 0.79 6.03 -15.10
C GLY A 13 2.16 6.65 -14.82
N TRP A 14 2.99 6.85 -15.85
CA TRP A 14 4.29 7.51 -15.74
C TRP A 14 4.17 9.00 -15.39
N ARG A 15 3.24 9.72 -16.00
CA ARG A 15 2.96 11.13 -15.69
C ARG A 15 2.48 11.30 -14.25
N LEU A 16 1.52 10.49 -13.80
CA LEU A 16 1.05 10.50 -12.42
C LEU A 16 2.16 10.17 -11.42
N THR A 17 3.03 9.21 -11.76
CA THR A 17 4.20 8.88 -10.95
C THR A 17 5.19 10.04 -10.89
N LYS A 18 5.42 10.77 -12.00
CA LYS A 18 6.27 11.98 -11.99
C LYS A 18 5.70 13.10 -11.13
N VAL A 19 4.39 13.35 -11.20
CA VAL A 19 3.73 14.37 -10.36
C VAL A 19 3.88 14.00 -8.88
N ALA A 20 3.62 12.75 -8.52
CA ALA A 20 3.85 12.26 -7.16
C ALA A 20 5.33 12.36 -6.77
N TRP A 21 6.25 12.02 -7.68
CA TRP A 21 7.69 12.09 -7.44
C TRP A 21 8.19 13.51 -7.23
N GLU A 22 7.71 14.48 -8.01
CA GLU A 22 8.07 15.88 -7.83
C GLU A 22 7.58 16.42 -6.50
N LEU A 23 6.39 16.01 -6.05
CA LEU A 23 5.89 16.36 -4.74
C LEU A 23 6.73 15.73 -3.61
N ILE A 24 6.99 14.42 -3.71
CA ILE A 24 7.78 13.69 -2.70
C ILE A 24 9.21 14.22 -2.63
N ARG A 25 9.84 14.52 -3.77
CA ARG A 25 11.23 15.02 -3.83
C ARG A 25 11.37 16.44 -3.27
N ARG A 26 10.31 17.26 -3.34
CA ARG A 26 10.28 18.59 -2.72
C ARG A 26 10.21 18.54 -1.20
N GLU A 27 9.79 17.40 -0.63
CA GLU A 27 9.44 17.24 0.78
C GLU A 27 10.27 16.11 1.44
N PRO A 28 11.46 16.40 2.00
CA PRO A 28 12.34 15.38 2.59
C PRO A 28 11.69 14.57 3.72
N THR A 29 10.70 15.15 4.39
CA THR A 29 9.88 14.48 5.40
C THR A 29 9.13 13.28 4.82
N MET A 30 8.53 13.39 3.63
CA MET A 30 7.75 12.30 3.01
C MET A 30 8.64 11.12 2.65
N VAL A 31 9.83 11.38 2.10
CA VAL A 31 10.82 10.34 1.77
C VAL A 31 11.26 9.58 3.02
N SER A 32 11.54 10.32 4.10
CA SER A 32 12.03 9.75 5.35
C SER A 32 10.98 8.83 5.99
N ILE A 33 9.73 9.29 6.08
CA ILE A 33 8.63 8.50 6.65
C ILE A 33 8.33 7.29 5.77
N ALA A 34 8.33 7.47 4.45
CA ALA A 34 8.11 6.38 3.50
C ALA A 34 9.19 5.29 3.63
N LEU A 35 10.47 5.67 3.74
CA LEU A 35 11.57 4.71 3.91
C LEU A 35 11.44 3.91 5.21
N ILE A 36 11.14 4.58 6.32
CA ILE A 36 10.95 3.92 7.61
C ILE A 36 9.75 2.97 7.54
N GLY A 37 8.60 3.45 7.04
CA GLY A 37 7.38 2.64 6.90
C GLY A 37 7.56 1.42 6.00
N SER A 38 8.35 1.56 4.94
CA SER A 38 8.63 0.47 3.99
C SER A 38 9.53 -0.60 4.57
N GLY A 39 10.50 -0.21 5.41
CA GLY A 39 11.28 -1.17 6.18
C GLY A 39 10.39 -2.05 7.06
N PHE A 40 9.41 -1.45 7.74
CA PHE A 40 8.47 -2.23 8.56
C PHE A 40 7.48 -3.06 7.71
N GLY A 41 6.99 -2.53 6.58
CA GLY A 41 6.16 -3.32 5.66
C GLY A 41 6.91 -4.54 5.10
N LEU A 42 8.20 -4.37 4.79
CA LEU A 42 9.06 -5.43 4.28
C LEU A 42 9.37 -6.50 5.31
N ALA A 43 9.77 -6.12 6.52
CA ALA A 43 10.01 -7.12 7.56
C ALA A 43 8.70 -7.83 7.98
N GLY A 44 7.53 -7.21 7.81
CA GLY A 44 6.24 -7.89 7.97
C GLY A 44 5.97 -8.92 6.90
N THR A 45 6.23 -8.55 5.64
CA THR A 45 6.14 -9.46 4.51
C THR A 45 7.12 -10.64 4.66
N ALA A 46 8.37 -10.35 5.06
CA ALA A 46 9.36 -11.38 5.34
C ALA A 46 8.94 -12.29 6.50
N ALA A 47 8.35 -11.74 7.56
CA ALA A 47 7.78 -12.53 8.65
C ALA A 47 6.66 -13.45 8.14
N ILE A 48 5.74 -12.94 7.30
CA ILE A 48 4.69 -13.77 6.67
C ILE A 48 5.29 -14.95 5.92
N PHE A 49 6.29 -14.71 5.05
CA PHE A 49 6.93 -15.78 4.29
C PHE A 49 7.71 -16.76 5.18
N TYR A 50 8.45 -16.25 6.16
CA TYR A 50 9.21 -17.06 7.11
C TYR A 50 8.28 -17.98 7.91
N PHE A 51 7.22 -17.43 8.49
CA PHE A 51 6.24 -18.20 9.25
C PHE A 51 5.44 -19.13 8.34
N SER A 52 5.02 -18.69 7.15
CA SER A 52 4.33 -19.54 6.18
C SER A 52 5.18 -20.76 5.77
N GLY A 53 6.48 -20.57 5.51
CA GLY A 53 7.41 -21.66 5.22
C GLY A 53 7.67 -22.58 6.41
N TYR A 54 7.86 -22.02 7.61
CA TYR A 54 8.06 -22.77 8.85
C TYR A 54 6.84 -23.65 9.19
N PHE A 55 5.63 -23.14 8.98
CA PHE A 55 4.39 -23.78 9.36
C PHE A 55 3.79 -24.73 8.32
N ASN A 56 4.31 -24.76 7.08
CA ASN A 56 3.97 -25.78 6.09
C ASN A 56 4.76 -27.10 6.30
N SER A 57 5.57 -27.17 7.36
CA SER A 57 6.32 -28.37 7.74
C SER A 57 5.42 -29.40 8.45
N PRO A 58 5.48 -30.71 8.09
CA PRO A 58 4.65 -31.73 8.72
C PRO A 58 4.92 -31.82 10.24
N GLY A 59 3.90 -31.60 11.07
CA GLY A 59 3.98 -31.80 12.53
C GLY A 59 3.44 -30.66 13.42
N HIS A 60 3.08 -29.50 12.86
CA HIS A 60 2.54 -28.38 13.65
C HIS A 60 1.00 -28.34 13.63
N SER A 61 0.38 -28.19 14.80
CA SER A 61 -1.08 -28.03 14.91
C SER A 61 -1.53 -26.67 14.36
N GLY A 62 -2.49 -26.66 13.43
CA GLY A 62 -2.91 -25.43 12.72
C GLY A 62 -3.40 -24.28 13.61
N ARG A 63 -3.79 -24.55 14.86
CA ARG A 63 -4.19 -23.52 15.84
C ARG A 63 -2.99 -22.81 16.48
N ALA A 64 -1.97 -23.55 16.91
CA ALA A 64 -0.77 -22.94 17.51
C ALA A 64 -0.01 -22.09 16.47
N VAL A 65 0.01 -22.58 15.23
CA VAL A 65 0.51 -21.88 14.04
C VAL A 65 -0.21 -20.55 13.83
N ALA A 66 -1.54 -20.55 13.80
CA ALA A 66 -2.33 -19.35 13.57
C ALA A 66 -2.12 -18.29 14.66
N VAL A 67 -2.05 -18.70 15.92
CA VAL A 67 -1.81 -17.80 17.05
C VAL A 67 -0.40 -17.20 17.00
N ALA A 68 0.62 -18.03 16.72
CA ALA A 68 2.00 -17.56 16.58
C ALA A 68 2.17 -16.59 15.40
N ALA A 69 1.52 -16.90 14.26
CA ALA A 69 1.51 -16.01 13.10
C ALA A 69 0.84 -14.67 13.45
N LEU A 70 -0.31 -14.66 14.12
CA LEU A 70 -0.99 -13.44 14.58
C LEU A 70 -0.13 -12.59 15.53
N ILE A 71 0.54 -13.22 16.49
CA ILE A 71 1.43 -12.52 17.44
C ILE A 71 2.61 -11.87 16.72
N ALA A 72 3.14 -12.51 15.67
CA ALA A 72 4.23 -11.94 14.88
C ALA A 72 3.78 -10.88 13.88
N LEU A 73 2.64 -11.10 13.21
CA LEU A 73 2.08 -10.23 12.19
C LEU A 73 1.52 -8.93 12.75
N TYR A 74 0.90 -8.98 13.93
CA TYR A 74 0.19 -7.86 14.48
C TYR A 74 1.08 -6.63 14.74
N PRO A 75 2.22 -6.73 15.46
CA PRO A 75 3.11 -5.58 15.68
C PRO A 75 3.61 -4.98 14.38
N MET A 76 3.85 -5.83 13.37
CA MET A 76 4.36 -5.34 12.10
C MET A 76 3.30 -4.61 11.27
N THR A 77 2.09 -5.16 11.24
CA THR A 77 0.94 -4.54 10.59
C THR A 77 0.63 -3.21 11.26
N PHE A 78 0.67 -3.18 12.60
CA PHE A 78 0.50 -1.96 13.39
C PHE A 78 1.53 -0.90 13.01
N LEU A 79 2.82 -1.24 13.01
CA LEU A 79 3.89 -0.30 12.65
C LEU A 79 3.74 0.19 11.21
N SER A 80 3.45 -0.70 10.26
CA SER A 80 3.23 -0.31 8.87
C SER A 80 2.08 0.69 8.73
N VAL A 81 0.92 0.41 9.33
CA VAL A 81 -0.23 1.33 9.31
C VAL A 81 0.11 2.64 10.01
N PHE A 82 0.85 2.61 11.12
CA PHE A 82 1.26 3.79 11.86
C PHE A 82 2.11 4.75 11.00
N PHE A 83 3.09 4.25 10.27
CA PHE A 83 3.89 5.08 9.37
C PHE A 83 3.11 5.54 8.14
N ASN A 84 2.22 4.71 7.60
CA ASN A 84 1.36 5.11 6.49
C ASN A 84 0.41 6.25 6.88
N VAL A 85 -0.15 6.22 8.10
CA VAL A 85 -0.97 7.31 8.64
C VAL A 85 -0.16 8.61 8.79
N ALA A 86 1.11 8.51 9.21
CA ALA A 86 1.99 9.68 9.32
C ALA A 86 2.27 10.27 7.94
N LEU A 87 2.51 9.40 6.96
CA LEU A 87 2.78 9.78 5.58
C LEU A 87 1.56 10.44 4.93
N ALA A 88 0.38 9.88 5.13
CA ALA A 88 -0.88 10.46 4.65
C ALA A 88 -1.17 11.81 5.30
N GLY A 89 -0.89 11.96 6.61
CA GLY A 89 -0.99 13.23 7.31
C GLY A 89 -0.02 14.29 6.77
N ALA A 90 1.23 13.91 6.50
CA ALA A 90 2.22 14.79 5.88
C ALA A 90 1.84 15.19 4.45
N ALA A 91 1.32 14.26 3.65
CA ALA A 91 0.82 14.53 2.31
C ALA A 91 -0.34 15.53 2.33
N ALA A 92 -1.30 15.33 3.23
CA ALA A 92 -2.42 16.26 3.42
C ALA A 92 -1.95 17.67 3.82
N ALA A 93 -1.01 17.78 4.76
CA ALA A 93 -0.48 19.06 5.18
C ALA A 93 0.30 19.80 4.06
N SER A 94 1.06 19.06 3.25
CA SER A 94 1.74 19.61 2.08
C SER A 94 0.75 20.10 1.01
N PHE A 95 -0.36 19.40 0.79
CA PHE A 95 -1.44 19.88 -0.09
C PHE A 95 -2.09 21.18 0.39
N ASP A 96 -2.05 21.45 1.69
CA ASP A 96 -2.52 22.71 2.29
C ASP A 96 -1.44 23.81 2.26
N GLY A 97 -0.29 23.58 1.59
CA GLY A 97 0.83 24.51 1.56
C GLY A 97 1.59 24.62 2.89
N ARG A 98 1.39 23.66 3.80
CA ARG A 98 2.00 23.62 5.13
C ARG A 98 2.88 22.37 5.29
N PRO A 99 4.10 22.36 4.74
CA PRO A 99 5.04 21.27 4.96
C PRO A 99 5.29 21.08 6.46
N ILE A 100 5.17 19.85 6.94
CA ILE A 100 5.42 19.48 8.33
C ILE A 100 6.70 18.65 8.46
N GLY A 101 7.32 18.69 9.64
CA GLY A 101 8.49 17.85 9.94
C GLY A 101 8.11 16.41 10.31
N VAL A 102 9.10 15.50 10.31
CA VAL A 102 8.92 14.08 10.68
C VAL A 102 8.26 13.93 12.06
N ARG A 103 8.70 14.71 13.05
CA ARG A 103 8.13 14.67 14.41
C ARG A 103 6.65 15.02 14.43
N GLU A 104 6.25 16.03 13.65
CA GLU A 104 4.87 16.49 13.60
C GLU A 104 3.99 15.49 12.85
N ALA A 105 4.49 14.91 11.75
CA ALA A 105 3.81 13.84 11.02
C ALA A 105 3.61 12.59 11.89
N LEU A 106 4.63 12.16 12.65
CA LEU A 106 4.48 11.07 13.63
C LEU A 106 3.49 11.43 14.74
N GLY A 107 3.39 12.72 15.11
CA GLY A 107 2.40 13.23 16.04
C GLY A 107 0.96 13.01 15.56
N ILE A 108 0.71 13.01 14.25
CA ILE A 108 -0.61 12.68 13.67
C ILE A 108 -0.95 11.22 13.97
N SER A 109 -0.04 10.28 13.69
CA SER A 109 -0.25 8.86 13.98
C SER A 109 -0.39 8.57 15.48
N TRP A 110 0.39 9.24 16.33
CA TRP A 110 0.28 9.08 17.78
C TRP A 110 -1.11 9.43 18.32
N LYS A 111 -1.75 10.49 17.77
CA LYS A 111 -3.13 10.84 18.13
C LYS A 111 -4.16 9.79 17.72
N ARG A 112 -3.80 8.89 16.80
CA ARG A 112 -4.67 7.85 16.22
C ARG A 112 -4.23 6.43 16.61
N VAL A 113 -3.36 6.30 17.60
CA VAL A 113 -2.72 5.02 17.95
C VAL A 113 -3.74 3.93 18.30
N GLY A 114 -4.84 4.30 18.97
CA GLY A 114 -5.91 3.38 19.33
C GLY A 114 -6.64 2.85 18.09
N GLN A 115 -6.99 3.73 17.17
CA GLN A 115 -7.63 3.37 15.91
C GLN A 115 -6.71 2.55 15.01
N ILE A 116 -5.42 2.88 14.96
CA ILE A 116 -4.40 2.13 14.22
C ILE A 116 -4.24 0.72 14.79
N ALA A 117 -4.20 0.57 16.12
CA ALA A 117 -4.15 -0.73 16.79
C ALA A 117 -5.37 -1.59 16.45
N GLN A 118 -6.57 -1.01 16.56
CA GLN A 118 -7.81 -1.70 16.21
C GLN A 118 -7.88 -2.07 14.72
N TRP A 119 -7.44 -1.18 13.83
CA TRP A 119 -7.38 -1.46 12.41
C TRP A 119 -6.37 -2.58 12.08
N ALA A 120 -5.21 -2.56 12.71
CA ALA A 120 -4.20 -3.61 12.51
C ALA A 120 -4.70 -4.99 13.00
N LEU A 121 -5.44 -5.04 14.11
CA LEU A 121 -6.11 -6.28 14.56
C LEU A 121 -7.13 -6.77 13.54
N LEU A 122 -8.00 -5.87 13.05
CA LEU A 122 -9.00 -6.18 12.04
C LEU A 122 -8.34 -6.72 10.76
N ALA A 123 -7.30 -6.03 10.28
CA ALA A 123 -6.57 -6.39 9.06
C ALA A 123 -5.86 -7.74 9.19
N ALA A 124 -5.20 -8.00 10.32
CA ALA A 124 -4.57 -9.29 10.59
C ALA A 124 -5.62 -10.42 10.68
N GLY A 125 -6.80 -10.14 11.23
CA GLY A 125 -7.89 -11.10 11.34
C GLY A 125 -8.57 -11.44 10.01
N VAL A 126 -8.70 -10.49 9.10
CA VAL A 126 -9.43 -10.70 7.82
C VAL A 126 -8.78 -11.80 6.99
N GLY A 127 -7.45 -11.83 6.89
CA GLY A 127 -6.74 -12.88 6.15
C GLY A 127 -7.07 -14.29 6.68
N PHE A 128 -7.02 -14.45 8.00
CA PHE A 128 -7.38 -15.70 8.67
C PHE A 128 -8.85 -16.08 8.46
N ILE A 129 -9.76 -15.12 8.56
CA ILE A 129 -11.20 -15.35 8.36
C ILE A 129 -11.48 -15.85 6.94
N LEU A 130 -10.85 -15.23 5.93
CA LEU A 130 -10.99 -15.64 4.53
C LEU A 130 -10.53 -17.08 4.29
N GLU A 131 -9.41 -17.47 4.89
CA GLU A 131 -8.85 -18.83 4.78
C GLU A 131 -9.73 -19.88 5.48
N GLN A 132 -10.28 -19.54 6.65
CA GLN A 132 -11.22 -20.40 7.37
C GLN A 132 -12.54 -20.58 6.61
N LEU A 133 -13.05 -19.55 5.94
CA LEU A 133 -14.23 -19.68 5.09
C LEU A 133 -13.95 -20.53 3.84
N ALA A 134 -12.80 -20.32 3.20
CA ALA A 134 -12.43 -21.05 1.99
C ALA A 134 -12.24 -22.56 2.24
N SER A 135 -11.72 -22.94 3.41
CA SER A 135 -11.46 -24.34 3.79
C SER A 135 -12.69 -25.11 4.27
N ARG A 136 -13.72 -24.44 4.79
CA ARG A 136 -14.89 -25.10 5.41
C ARG A 136 -16.06 -25.36 4.47
N ILE A 137 -16.13 -24.69 3.31
CA ILE A 137 -17.27 -24.83 2.40
C ILE A 137 -16.78 -25.23 0.99
N PRO A 138 -16.81 -26.52 0.64
CA PRO A 138 -16.48 -26.99 -0.70
C PRO A 138 -17.38 -26.30 -1.76
N GLY A 139 -16.78 -25.75 -2.82
CA GLY A 139 -17.50 -25.08 -3.92
C GLY A 139 -17.90 -23.62 -3.64
N PHE A 140 -18.63 -23.34 -2.55
CA PHE A 140 -19.12 -21.99 -2.25
C PHE A 140 -18.09 -21.11 -1.52
N GLY A 141 -17.17 -21.71 -0.75
CA GLY A 141 -16.13 -21.01 0.00
C GLY A 141 -15.18 -20.19 -0.90
N ARG A 142 -14.94 -20.65 -2.12
CA ARG A 142 -14.09 -19.94 -3.11
C ARG A 142 -14.76 -18.69 -3.67
N ILE A 143 -16.07 -18.72 -3.89
CA ILE A 143 -16.83 -17.55 -4.38
C ILE A 143 -16.97 -16.53 -3.24
N ALA A 144 -17.32 -17.00 -2.03
CA ALA A 144 -17.43 -16.13 -0.86
C ALA A 144 -16.08 -15.47 -0.51
N SER A 145 -14.98 -16.21 -0.55
CA SER A 145 -13.65 -15.64 -0.30
C SER A 145 -13.22 -14.65 -1.38
N TRP A 146 -13.58 -14.89 -2.64
CA TRP A 146 -13.33 -13.94 -3.73
C TRP A 146 -14.11 -12.63 -3.52
N LEU A 147 -15.40 -12.71 -3.19
CA LEU A 147 -16.25 -11.54 -2.92
C LEU A 147 -15.80 -10.76 -1.69
N LEU A 148 -15.49 -11.45 -0.59
CA LEU A 148 -14.97 -10.82 0.62
C LEU A 148 -13.59 -10.21 0.39
N GLY A 149 -12.72 -10.87 -0.39
CA GLY A 149 -11.43 -10.33 -0.79
C GLY A 149 -11.56 -9.07 -1.64
N ALA A 150 -12.51 -9.04 -2.58
CA ALA A 150 -12.82 -7.85 -3.36
C ALA A 150 -13.36 -6.72 -2.48
N ALA A 151 -14.31 -7.02 -1.57
CA ALA A 151 -14.84 -6.05 -0.62
C ALA A 151 -13.74 -5.49 0.31
N TRP A 152 -12.83 -6.36 0.78
CA TRP A 152 -11.68 -5.97 1.58
C TRP A 152 -10.73 -5.06 0.80
N SER A 153 -10.45 -5.39 -0.46
CA SER A 153 -9.63 -4.53 -1.31
C SER A 153 -10.22 -3.13 -1.47
N LEU A 154 -11.55 -3.00 -1.54
CA LEU A 154 -12.22 -1.69 -1.58
C LEU A 154 -12.18 -0.99 -0.22
N ALA A 155 -12.33 -1.74 0.87
CA ALA A 155 -12.28 -1.21 2.23
C ALA A 155 -10.91 -0.64 2.61
N THR A 156 -9.82 -1.12 2.00
CA THR A 156 -8.45 -0.68 2.33
C THR A 156 -7.94 0.51 1.52
N ILE A 157 -8.54 0.82 0.36
CA ILE A 157 -8.07 1.91 -0.53
C ILE A 157 -7.98 3.26 0.18
N PHE A 158 -9.01 3.63 0.96
CA PHE A 158 -9.05 4.89 1.69
C PHE A 158 -8.86 4.72 3.19
N ALA A 159 -8.48 3.53 3.67
CA ALA A 159 -8.37 3.28 5.10
C ALA A 159 -7.33 4.19 5.76
N VAL A 160 -6.15 4.30 5.17
CA VAL A 160 -5.08 5.16 5.69
C VAL A 160 -5.47 6.65 5.71
N PRO A 161 -5.96 7.27 4.62
CA PRO A 161 -6.36 8.67 4.67
C PRO A 161 -7.53 8.92 5.63
N LEU A 162 -8.51 7.99 5.73
CA LEU A 162 -9.59 8.08 6.72
C LEU A 162 -9.04 8.06 8.16
N LEU A 163 -8.14 7.12 8.47
CA LEU A 163 -7.52 7.02 9.80
C LEU A 163 -6.69 8.26 10.13
N ALA A 164 -5.96 8.80 9.14
CA ALA A 164 -5.12 9.97 9.33
C ALA A 164 -5.94 11.25 9.57
N LEU A 165 -6.94 11.49 8.72
CA LEU A 165 -7.67 12.75 8.69
C LEU A 165 -8.83 12.76 9.68
N GLU A 166 -9.61 11.68 9.73
CA GLU A 166 -10.82 11.61 10.56
C GLU A 166 -10.60 10.77 11.82
N GLY A 167 -9.84 9.68 11.72
CA GLY A 167 -9.62 8.71 12.79
C GLY A 167 -10.89 8.00 13.29
N PRO A 168 -11.78 7.49 12.41
CA PRO A 168 -12.94 6.72 12.83
C PRO A 168 -12.54 5.31 13.28
N GLY A 169 -13.49 4.56 13.85
CA GLY A 169 -13.25 3.16 14.24
C GLY A 169 -12.93 2.26 13.04
N PRO A 170 -12.41 1.04 13.24
CA PRO A 170 -11.95 0.18 12.14
C PRO A 170 -13.09 -0.24 11.19
N LEU A 171 -14.26 -0.57 11.73
CA LEU A 171 -15.42 -0.96 10.91
C LEU A 171 -16.02 0.24 10.17
N GLU A 172 -16.01 1.42 10.79
CA GLU A 172 -16.44 2.67 10.18
C GLU A 172 -15.49 3.07 9.05
N THR A 173 -14.18 2.95 9.26
CA THR A 173 -13.15 3.15 8.24
C THR A 173 -13.42 2.29 7.01
N ALA A 174 -13.64 0.99 7.20
CA ALA A 174 -13.92 0.05 6.11
C ALA A 174 -15.21 0.44 5.35
N LYS A 175 -16.29 0.77 6.06
CA LYS A 175 -17.57 1.17 5.47
C LYS A 175 -17.47 2.51 4.72
N ALA A 176 -16.80 3.50 5.32
CA ALA A 176 -16.59 4.82 4.72
C ALA A 176 -15.77 4.71 3.43
N SER A 177 -14.70 3.90 3.41
CA SER A 177 -13.91 3.65 2.20
C SER A 177 -14.78 3.07 1.07
N VAL A 178 -15.58 2.03 1.36
CA VAL A 178 -16.47 1.42 0.37
C VAL A 178 -17.54 2.41 -0.12
N ASN A 179 -18.12 3.21 0.77
CA ASN A 179 -19.16 4.18 0.42
C ASN A 179 -18.60 5.31 -0.45
N LEU A 180 -17.41 5.83 -0.14
CA LEU A 180 -16.73 6.84 -0.96
C LEU A 180 -16.47 6.31 -2.37
N ILE A 181 -15.97 5.08 -2.46
CA ILE A 181 -15.70 4.44 -3.76
C ILE A 181 -16.99 4.26 -4.56
N LYS A 182 -18.03 3.70 -3.95
CA LYS A 182 -19.32 3.47 -4.61
C LYS A 182 -19.98 4.78 -5.06
N GLY A 183 -19.95 5.81 -4.21
CA GLY A 183 -20.62 7.08 -4.47
C GLY A 183 -19.97 7.92 -5.58
N LYS A 184 -18.64 7.86 -5.72
CA LYS A 184 -17.90 8.68 -6.69
C LYS A 184 -17.44 7.91 -7.93
N TRP A 185 -17.17 6.62 -7.81
CA TRP A 185 -16.53 5.83 -8.87
C TRP A 185 -17.22 4.48 -9.15
N GLY A 186 -18.44 4.26 -8.66
CA GLY A 186 -19.18 2.99 -8.76
C GLY A 186 -19.15 2.30 -10.14
N GLU A 187 -19.28 3.05 -11.23
CA GLU A 187 -19.27 2.53 -12.60
C GLU A 187 -17.84 2.30 -13.18
N GLY A 188 -16.81 2.92 -12.58
CA GLY A 188 -15.41 2.87 -13.04
C GLY A 188 -14.54 1.78 -12.40
N ILE A 189 -15.04 1.03 -11.41
CA ILE A 189 -14.25 0.08 -10.58
C ILE A 189 -13.80 -1.19 -11.35
N THR A 190 -14.15 -1.33 -12.63
CA THR A 190 -13.81 -2.52 -13.43
C THR A 190 -12.32 -2.64 -13.80
N GLY A 191 -11.48 -1.69 -13.40
CA GLY A 191 -10.06 -1.61 -13.77
C GLY A 191 -9.13 -1.26 -12.62
N LEU A 192 -9.13 -2.03 -11.52
CA LEU A 192 -8.16 -1.87 -10.44
C LEU A 192 -6.76 -2.41 -10.81
N VAL A 193 -6.19 -1.98 -11.94
CA VAL A 193 -4.81 -2.30 -12.34
C VAL A 193 -4.24 -1.13 -13.16
N GLY A 194 -3.36 -0.34 -12.54
CA GLY A 194 -2.63 0.72 -13.24
C GLY A 194 -1.47 1.31 -12.45
N ILE A 195 -1.64 1.49 -11.14
CA ILE A 195 -0.62 2.12 -10.28
C ILE A 195 0.20 1.03 -9.59
N GLY A 196 1.06 0.37 -10.36
CA GLY A 196 1.92 -0.70 -9.87
C GLY A 196 2.68 -1.48 -10.95
N ALA A 197 2.32 -1.30 -12.22
CA ALA A 197 3.00 -1.97 -13.33
C ALA A 197 4.50 -1.59 -13.39
N TRP A 198 4.84 -0.32 -13.14
CA TRP A 198 6.23 0.12 -13.08
C TRP A 198 7.00 -0.52 -11.92
N THR A 199 6.32 -0.79 -10.79
CA THR A 199 6.91 -1.41 -9.61
C THR A 199 7.33 -2.85 -9.89
N ILE A 200 6.53 -3.60 -10.67
CA ILE A 200 6.87 -4.95 -11.12
C ILE A 200 8.11 -4.90 -12.02
N VAL A 201 8.12 -3.99 -13.00
CA VAL A 201 9.26 -3.83 -13.93
C VAL A 201 10.54 -3.41 -13.18
N ALA A 202 10.44 -2.51 -12.21
CA ALA A 202 11.58 -2.07 -11.40
C ALA A 202 12.10 -3.17 -10.45
N THR A 203 11.25 -4.13 -10.06
CA THR A 203 11.63 -5.23 -9.16
C THR A 203 12.43 -6.32 -9.86
N ILE A 204 12.23 -6.54 -11.17
CA ILE A 204 12.94 -7.56 -11.95
C ILE A 204 14.47 -7.42 -11.89
N PRO A 205 15.08 -6.26 -12.21
CA PRO A 205 16.54 -6.12 -12.14
C PRO A 205 17.07 -6.24 -10.70
N ILE A 206 16.28 -5.82 -9.71
CA ILE A 206 16.63 -5.94 -8.29
C ILE A 206 16.67 -7.41 -7.87
N ALA A 207 15.68 -8.20 -8.29
CA ALA A 207 15.64 -9.65 -8.04
C ALA A 207 16.81 -10.38 -8.73
N ALA A 208 17.15 -10.00 -9.95
CA ALA A 208 18.31 -10.53 -10.66
C ALA A 208 19.63 -10.22 -9.92
N LEU A 209 19.78 -8.99 -9.42
CA LEU A 209 20.94 -8.57 -8.64
C LEU A 209 21.04 -9.34 -7.31
N PHE A 210 19.90 -9.55 -6.64
CA PHE A 210 19.83 -10.35 -5.41
C PHE A 210 20.23 -11.81 -5.66
N ALA A 211 19.71 -12.43 -6.73
CA ALA A 211 20.06 -13.79 -7.13
C ALA A 211 21.54 -13.93 -7.49
N ALA A 212 22.11 -12.97 -8.23
CA ALA A 212 23.55 -12.92 -8.51
C ALA A 212 24.37 -12.80 -7.23
N GLY A 213 23.93 -12.00 -6.27
CA GLY A 213 24.54 -11.89 -4.95
C GLY A 213 24.58 -13.22 -4.20
N LEU A 214 23.47 -13.97 -4.19
CA LEU A 214 23.41 -15.31 -3.56
C LEU A 214 24.36 -16.31 -4.23
N LEU A 215 24.40 -16.33 -5.56
CA LEU A 215 25.27 -17.25 -6.33
C LEU A 215 26.75 -16.97 -6.07
N VAL A 216 27.14 -15.70 -6.04
CA VAL A 216 28.54 -15.30 -5.85
C VAL A 216 28.96 -15.35 -4.38
N ASN A 217 28.03 -15.30 -3.43
CA ASN A 217 28.32 -15.34 -1.99
C ASN A 217 29.09 -16.61 -1.57
N HIS A 218 28.85 -17.73 -2.25
CA HIS A 218 29.58 -18.98 -1.99
C HIS A 218 31.04 -18.94 -2.46
N GLN A 219 31.36 -18.12 -3.46
CA GLN A 219 32.70 -18.01 -4.05
C GLN A 219 33.49 -16.83 -3.48
N ASN A 220 32.81 -15.72 -3.22
CA ASN A 220 33.40 -14.51 -2.67
C ASN A 220 32.38 -13.83 -1.72
N PRO A 221 32.46 -14.13 -0.41
CA PRO A 221 31.48 -13.65 0.56
C PRO A 221 31.36 -12.12 0.62
N ASN A 222 32.48 -11.40 0.46
CA ASN A 222 32.47 -9.94 0.50
C ASN A 222 31.71 -9.34 -0.69
N LEU A 223 31.92 -9.88 -1.90
CA LEU A 223 31.25 -9.42 -3.11
C LEU A 223 29.78 -9.85 -3.13
N GLY A 224 29.48 -11.08 -2.70
CA GLY A 224 28.10 -11.57 -2.55
C GLY A 224 27.30 -10.74 -1.55
N ALA A 225 27.85 -10.48 -0.36
CA ALA A 225 27.22 -9.63 0.64
C ALA A 225 26.98 -8.19 0.15
N ALA A 226 27.94 -7.61 -0.59
CA ALA A 226 27.78 -6.27 -1.16
C ALA A 226 26.63 -6.20 -2.19
N LEU A 227 26.55 -7.19 -3.10
CA LEU A 227 25.47 -7.26 -4.10
C LEU A 227 24.09 -7.45 -3.44
N ILE A 228 24.01 -8.29 -2.42
CA ILE A 228 22.79 -8.49 -1.63
C ILE A 228 22.38 -7.19 -0.93
N ALA A 229 23.32 -6.49 -0.29
CA ALA A 229 23.06 -5.23 0.39
C ALA A 229 22.54 -4.15 -0.58
N ILE A 230 23.14 -4.04 -1.77
CA ILE A 230 22.70 -3.11 -2.83
C ILE A 230 21.29 -3.48 -3.32
N ALA A 231 21.03 -4.76 -3.56
CA ALA A 231 19.71 -5.21 -4.00
C ALA A 231 18.63 -4.94 -2.95
N VAL A 232 18.90 -5.23 -1.67
CA VAL A 232 17.98 -4.95 -0.56
C VAL A 232 17.75 -3.44 -0.40
N GLY A 233 18.81 -2.62 -0.46
CA GLY A 233 18.70 -1.17 -0.40
C GLY A 233 17.89 -0.58 -1.56
N GLY A 234 18.14 -1.05 -2.79
CA GLY A 234 17.37 -0.67 -3.98
C GLY A 234 15.91 -1.09 -3.88
N PHE A 235 15.64 -2.29 -3.37
CA PHE A 235 14.28 -2.79 -3.16
C PHE A 235 13.51 -1.94 -2.14
N LEU A 236 14.15 -1.61 -1.01
CA LEU A 236 13.59 -0.73 0.02
C LEU A 236 13.25 0.64 -0.54
N LEU A 237 14.14 1.22 -1.35
CA LEU A 237 13.89 2.50 -2.01
C LEU A 237 12.69 2.42 -2.95
N VAL A 238 12.67 1.46 -3.87
CA VAL A 238 11.59 1.34 -4.87
C VAL A 238 10.23 1.10 -4.19
N THR A 239 10.18 0.25 -3.17
CA THR A 239 8.96 -0.01 -2.42
C THR A 239 8.51 1.22 -1.63
N ALA A 240 9.42 1.97 -1.02
CA ALA A 240 9.11 3.22 -0.34
C ALA A 240 8.55 4.29 -1.26
N LEU A 241 9.18 4.49 -2.42
CA LEU A 241 8.67 5.41 -3.43
C LEU A 241 7.28 5.01 -3.91
N SER A 242 7.07 3.71 -4.11
CA SER A 242 5.78 3.18 -4.59
C SER A 242 4.68 3.35 -3.55
N LEU A 243 4.98 3.07 -2.28
CA LEU A 243 4.06 3.26 -1.17
C LEU A 243 3.73 4.74 -0.99
N ALA A 244 4.73 5.62 -0.96
CA ALA A 244 4.51 7.06 -0.87
C ALA A 244 3.65 7.60 -2.01
N THR A 245 3.94 7.18 -3.25
CA THR A 245 3.15 7.57 -4.42
C THR A 245 1.69 7.14 -4.28
N ARG A 246 1.45 5.91 -3.80
CA ARG A 246 0.10 5.39 -3.57
C ARG A 246 -0.62 6.15 -2.48
N GLU A 247 0.03 6.43 -1.36
CA GLU A 247 -0.57 7.15 -0.23
C GLU A 247 -0.89 8.61 -0.59
N VAL A 248 0.04 9.32 -1.23
CA VAL A 248 -0.19 10.69 -1.73
C VAL A 248 -1.36 10.72 -2.69
N PHE A 249 -1.44 9.77 -3.63
CA PHE A 249 -2.55 9.67 -4.57
C PHE A 249 -3.88 9.31 -3.88
N ALA A 250 -3.85 8.41 -2.88
CA ALA A 250 -5.02 8.05 -2.10
C ALA A 250 -5.56 9.25 -1.29
N VAL A 251 -4.69 10.08 -0.72
CA VAL A 251 -5.07 11.33 -0.05
C VAL A 251 -5.67 12.33 -1.05
N ALA A 252 -5.09 12.46 -2.24
CA ALA A 252 -5.62 13.35 -3.28
C ALA A 252 -7.03 12.91 -3.73
N LEU A 253 -7.22 11.62 -3.96
CA LEU A 253 -8.52 11.02 -4.28
C LEU A 253 -9.52 11.21 -3.15
N TYR A 254 -9.11 10.98 -1.91
CA TYR A 254 -9.95 11.18 -0.74
C TYR A 254 -10.47 12.61 -0.65
N ARG A 255 -9.58 13.58 -0.82
CA ARG A 255 -9.92 15.01 -0.81
C ARG A 255 -10.86 15.39 -1.97
N TYR A 256 -10.60 14.87 -3.17
CA TYR A 256 -11.48 15.05 -4.31
C TYR A 256 -12.87 14.44 -4.07
N ALA A 257 -12.96 13.25 -3.47
CA ALA A 257 -14.23 12.62 -3.10
C ALA A 257 -15.05 13.52 -2.17
N ASN A 258 -14.38 14.19 -1.25
CA ASN A 258 -14.98 15.11 -0.29
C ASN A 258 -15.13 16.56 -0.81
N GLY A 259 -14.89 16.80 -2.11
CA GLY A 259 -15.13 18.09 -2.76
C GLY A 259 -14.06 19.16 -2.52
N SER A 260 -12.87 18.78 -2.04
CA SER A 260 -11.75 19.70 -1.88
C SER A 260 -11.04 19.97 -3.21
N THR A 261 -10.70 21.23 -3.47
CA THR A 261 -9.89 21.67 -4.62
C THR A 261 -8.38 21.57 -4.37
N ALA A 262 -7.95 21.35 -3.11
CA ALA A 262 -6.56 21.19 -2.73
C ALA A 262 -6.11 19.73 -2.89
N THR A 263 -5.96 19.30 -4.16
CA THR A 263 -5.63 17.92 -4.54
C THR A 263 -4.14 17.69 -4.76
N GLY A 264 -3.26 18.67 -4.46
CA GLY A 264 -1.82 18.47 -4.53
C GLY A 264 -1.21 18.49 -5.93
N GLY A 265 -1.81 19.24 -6.85
CA GLY A 265 -1.31 19.37 -8.24
C GLY A 265 -1.78 18.26 -9.19
N PHE A 266 -2.60 17.31 -8.71
CA PHE A 266 -3.27 16.35 -9.59
C PHE A 266 -4.47 17.01 -10.28
N ALA A 267 -4.53 16.87 -11.61
CA ALA A 267 -5.63 17.39 -12.41
C ALA A 267 -6.95 16.69 -12.06
N GLU A 268 -8.05 17.43 -12.00
CA GLU A 268 -9.38 16.87 -11.69
C GLU A 268 -9.79 15.76 -12.66
N ALA A 269 -9.43 15.88 -13.94
CA ALA A 269 -9.69 14.84 -14.94
C ALA A 269 -9.01 13.50 -14.58
N ASP A 270 -7.85 13.53 -13.93
CA ASP A 270 -7.15 12.32 -13.49
C ASP A 270 -7.81 11.68 -12.25
N LEU A 271 -8.45 12.50 -11.40
CA LEU A 271 -9.12 12.09 -10.17
C LEU A 271 -10.58 11.69 -10.38
N ALA A 272 -11.22 12.23 -11.43
CA ALA A 272 -12.56 11.85 -11.87
C ALA A 272 -12.59 10.44 -12.46
N GLU A 273 -11.55 10.07 -13.21
CA GLU A 273 -11.41 8.75 -13.82
C GLU A 273 -10.13 8.01 -13.38
N PRO A 274 -9.93 7.73 -12.08
CA PRO A 274 -8.68 7.16 -11.58
C PRO A 274 -8.49 5.69 -11.95
N PHE A 275 -9.57 5.03 -12.40
CA PHE A 275 -9.61 3.61 -12.74
C PHE A 275 -9.94 3.38 -14.23
N SER A 276 -10.02 4.43 -15.07
CA SER A 276 -10.49 4.25 -16.45
C SER A 276 -9.46 3.58 -17.36
N ARG A 277 -9.99 2.68 -18.20
CA ARG A 277 -9.24 1.71 -19.02
C ARG A 277 -8.99 2.18 -20.46
N ARG A 278 -9.33 3.42 -20.84
CA ARG A 278 -9.60 3.77 -22.24
C ARG A 278 -8.33 4.04 -23.09
N GLY A 279 -7.62 2.96 -23.40
CA GLY A 279 -7.08 2.77 -24.74
C GLY A 279 -8.12 1.99 -25.53
N LYS A 280 -9.05 2.71 -26.18
CA LYS A 280 -9.82 2.14 -27.28
C LYS A 280 -9.07 2.58 -28.54
N GLY A 281 -8.06 1.80 -28.91
CA GLY A 281 -7.68 1.72 -30.30
C GLY A 281 -8.77 0.91 -30.97
N ASP A 282 -9.44 1.53 -31.93
CA ASP A 282 -10.06 0.78 -33.03
C ASP A 282 -8.97 -0.01 -33.77
#